data_AF-A0A7Z9WS72-F1
#
_entry.id   AF-A0A7Z9WS72-F1
#
_cell.length_a   1.000
_cell.length_b   1.000
_cell.length_c   1.000
_cell.angle_alpha   90.00
_cell.angle_beta   90.00
_cell.angle_gamma   90.00
#
_symmetry.space_group_name_H-M   'P 1'
#
loop_
_entity.id
_entity.type
_entity.pdbx_description
1 polymer ?
#
loop_
_entity_poly.entity_id
_entity_poly.type
_entity_poly.pdbx_seq_one_letter_code
_entity_poly.pdbx_strand_id
1 'polypeptide(L)'
;MNDPTNRFDPLAAPDEAPSQTAAPEPPTPRPRKRHRLRWLALLLFIVFPAAVVIWYMVTIYPTLPDARELKEVRYQVPLRILTRDSKLIAEIGTQKRIPLDYTQIPERMTQAIIAAEDENFFSHPGVDPKGLARALYQLITTGEKKSGGSTITMQVARNFFLTREKTFLRKLNEIVLALKIEHQLTKPEILALYLNKIFLGHRSYGVAAAARTYYGKNIDELTLDEYAMLAGLPKAPSAY
;
A
#
# COMPACT_ATOMS: atom_id res chain seq x y z
N MET A 1 -83.08 -56.52 75.20
CA MET A 1 -83.49 -56.71 73.80
C MET A 1 -82.22 -57.12 73.06
N ASN A 2 -82.05 -58.42 72.79
CA ASN A 2 -80.82 -58.99 72.25
C ASN A 2 -80.84 -58.95 70.73
N ASP A 3 -79.76 -58.49 70.12
CA ASP A 3 -79.35 -58.93 68.78
C ASP A 3 -77.81 -58.81 68.66
N PRO A 4 -77.08 -59.92 68.59
CA PRO A 4 -75.72 -59.95 68.08
C PRO A 4 -75.66 -60.82 66.82
N THR A 5 -75.15 -60.26 65.73
CA THR A 5 -74.05 -60.83 64.92
C THR A 5 -74.03 -60.14 63.56
N ASN A 6 -72.98 -59.35 63.28
CA ASN A 6 -72.10 -59.74 62.19
C ASN A 6 -70.72 -59.12 62.34
N ARG A 7 -69.72 -59.92 61.99
CA ARG A 7 -68.31 -59.82 62.34
C ARG A 7 -67.53 -59.67 61.04
N PHE A 8 -66.75 -58.61 60.87
CA PHE A 8 -65.61 -58.60 59.94
C PHE A 8 -64.49 -57.71 60.47
N ASP A 9 -63.29 -58.27 60.38
CA ASP A 9 -62.04 -57.97 61.08
C ASP A 9 -61.25 -56.76 60.54
N PRO A 10 -60.25 -56.26 61.31
CA PRO A 10 -59.55 -55.00 61.08
C PRO A 10 -58.36 -55.15 60.14
N LEU A 11 -58.17 -54.17 59.24
CA LEU A 11 -56.98 -54.06 58.39
C LEU A 11 -56.41 -52.66 58.43
N ALA A 12 -55.24 -52.58 59.09
CA ALA A 12 -54.10 -51.70 58.87
C ALA A 12 -54.30 -50.42 58.04
N ALA A 13 -54.11 -49.27 58.68
CA ALA A 13 -53.71 -48.04 57.98
C ALA A 13 -52.21 -48.12 57.66
N PRO A 14 -51.77 -47.97 56.40
CA PRO A 14 -50.36 -47.98 56.05
C PRO A 14 -49.75 -46.57 56.08
N ASP A 15 -48.52 -46.53 56.61
CA ASP A 15 -47.34 -45.74 56.25
C ASP A 15 -47.45 -44.25 55.86
N GLU A 16 -46.69 -43.45 56.61
CA GLU A 16 -46.23 -42.12 56.22
C GLU A 16 -45.59 -42.15 54.82
N ALA A 17 -46.10 -41.33 53.90
CA ALA A 17 -45.46 -41.11 52.62
C ALA A 17 -44.14 -40.32 52.81
N PRO A 18 -43.02 -40.78 52.21
CA PRO A 18 -41.76 -40.06 52.31
C PRO A 18 -41.79 -38.74 51.53
N SER A 19 -41.26 -37.69 52.16
CA SER A 19 -41.03 -36.37 51.57
C SER A 19 -40.24 -36.49 50.27
N GLN A 20 -40.86 -36.14 49.14
CA GLN A 20 -40.21 -36.12 47.83
C GLN A 20 -39.15 -35.01 47.79
N THR A 21 -37.88 -35.39 47.89
CA THR A 21 -36.75 -34.53 47.54
C THR A 21 -36.86 -34.22 46.04
N ALA A 22 -37.18 -32.96 45.70
CA ALA A 22 -37.27 -32.52 44.32
C ALA A 22 -35.97 -32.82 43.56
N ALA A 23 -36.08 -33.51 42.42
CA ALA A 23 -34.96 -33.78 41.53
C ALA A 23 -34.35 -32.46 41.01
N PRO A 24 -33.02 -32.37 40.83
CA PRO A 24 -32.42 -31.17 40.23
C PRO A 24 -32.94 -30.98 38.80
N GLU A 25 -33.41 -29.77 38.48
CA GLU A 25 -33.88 -29.43 37.15
C GLU A 25 -32.81 -29.69 36.08
N PRO A 26 -33.18 -30.19 34.89
CA PRO A 26 -32.23 -30.43 33.82
C PRO A 26 -31.60 -29.10 33.35
N PRO A 27 -30.29 -29.07 33.01
CA PRO A 27 -29.63 -27.84 32.59
C PRO A 27 -30.28 -27.30 31.31
N THR A 28 -30.72 -26.04 31.35
CA THR A 28 -31.32 -25.36 30.20
C THR A 28 -30.39 -25.39 28.97
N PRO A 29 -30.86 -25.76 27.77
CA PRO A 29 -30.01 -25.83 26.59
C PRO A 29 -29.46 -24.44 26.22
N ARG A 30 -28.14 -24.29 26.21
CA ARG A 30 -27.46 -23.05 25.80
C ARG A 30 -27.89 -22.63 24.37
N PRO A 31 -28.09 -21.33 24.08
CA PRO A 31 -28.75 -20.88 22.86
C PRO A 31 -27.92 -21.17 21.59
N ARG A 32 -28.38 -22.16 20.81
CA ARG A 32 -27.85 -22.63 19.53
C ARG A 32 -27.75 -21.54 18.44
N LYS A 33 -28.46 -20.41 18.60
CA LYS A 33 -28.42 -19.23 17.71
C LYS A 33 -27.06 -18.52 17.68
N ARG A 34 -26.32 -18.49 18.80
CA ARG A 34 -25.00 -17.85 18.87
C ARG A 34 -23.94 -18.53 18.01
N HIS A 35 -24.05 -19.85 17.83
CA HIS A 35 -23.14 -20.62 16.98
C HIS A 35 -23.38 -20.33 15.50
N ARG A 36 -24.65 -20.32 15.03
CA ARG A 36 -25.00 -20.00 13.64
C ARG A 36 -24.57 -18.57 13.25
N LEU A 37 -24.72 -17.61 14.16
CA LEU A 37 -24.29 -16.22 13.93
C LEU A 37 -22.76 -16.09 13.82
N ARG A 38 -22.00 -16.88 14.60
CA ARG A 38 -20.53 -16.96 14.50
C ARG A 38 -20.07 -17.55 13.16
N TRP A 39 -20.70 -18.62 12.69
CA TRP A 39 -20.39 -19.20 11.37
C TRP A 39 -20.78 -18.28 10.22
N LEU A 40 -21.91 -17.58 10.33
CA LEU A 40 -22.30 -16.57 9.35
C LEU A 40 -21.32 -15.39 9.33
N ALA A 41 -20.87 -14.92 10.49
CA ALA A 41 -19.86 -13.87 10.59
C ALA A 41 -18.50 -14.31 10.01
N LEU A 42 -18.07 -15.55 10.29
CA LEU A 42 -16.85 -16.13 9.70
C LEU A 42 -16.96 -16.27 8.17
N LEU A 43 -18.11 -16.71 7.67
CA LEU A 43 -18.37 -16.82 6.24
C LEU A 43 -18.35 -15.43 5.58
N LEU A 44 -19.02 -14.43 6.17
CA LEU A 44 -18.99 -13.05 5.68
C LEU A 44 -17.59 -12.45 5.71
N PHE A 45 -16.78 -12.78 6.72
CA PHE A 45 -15.39 -12.34 6.83
C PHE A 45 -14.49 -12.86 5.70
N ILE A 46 -14.83 -13.99 5.08
CA ILE A 46 -14.10 -14.58 3.95
C ILE A 46 -14.71 -14.15 2.61
N VAL A 47 -16.03 -14.22 2.50
CA VAL A 47 -16.76 -13.94 1.24
C VAL A 47 -16.69 -12.47 0.86
N PHE A 48 -16.76 -11.55 1.83
CA PHE A 48 -16.74 -10.12 1.54
C PHE A 48 -15.40 -9.65 0.92
N PRO A 49 -14.22 -9.94 1.49
CA PRO A 49 -12.95 -9.62 0.84
C PRO A 49 -12.78 -10.29 -0.52
N ALA A 50 -13.20 -11.55 -0.65
CA ALA A 50 -13.15 -12.25 -1.94
C ALA A 50 -14.01 -11.55 -3.00
N ALA A 51 -15.23 -11.13 -2.64
CA ALA A 51 -16.11 -10.37 -3.53
C ALA A 51 -15.49 -9.01 -3.92
N VAL A 52 -14.84 -8.32 -2.99
CA VAL A 52 -14.12 -7.05 -3.28
C VAL A 52 -12.95 -7.28 -4.23
N VAL A 53 -12.16 -8.35 -4.03
CA VAL A 53 -11.05 -8.70 -4.92
C VAL A 53 -11.56 -9.07 -6.31
N ILE A 54 -12.61 -9.90 -6.41
CA ILE A 54 -13.23 -10.27 -7.69
C ILE A 54 -13.77 -9.01 -8.39
N TRP A 55 -14.49 -8.15 -7.67
CA TRP A 55 -14.98 -6.90 -8.21
C TRP A 55 -13.83 -6.03 -8.76
N TYR A 56 -12.75 -5.87 -7.99
CA TYR A 56 -11.57 -5.14 -8.45
C TYR A 56 -10.94 -5.77 -9.69
N MET A 57 -10.80 -7.10 -9.73
CA MET A 57 -10.19 -7.84 -10.84
C MET A 57 -11.02 -7.78 -12.12
N VAL A 58 -12.35 -7.72 -12.01
CA VAL A 58 -13.24 -7.64 -13.18
C VAL A 58 -13.42 -6.20 -13.67
N THR A 59 -13.37 -5.21 -12.76
CA THR A 59 -13.74 -3.83 -13.11
C THR A 59 -12.56 -2.86 -13.23
N ILE A 60 -11.58 -2.94 -12.33
CA ILE A 60 -10.49 -1.96 -12.23
C ILE A 60 -9.21 -2.49 -12.86
N TYR A 61 -8.82 -3.73 -12.55
CA TYR A 61 -7.59 -4.33 -13.06
C TYR A 61 -7.46 -4.27 -14.60
N PRO A 62 -8.51 -4.53 -15.40
CA PRO A 62 -8.42 -4.47 -16.86
C PRO A 62 -8.23 -3.06 -17.41
N THR A 63 -8.56 -2.03 -16.63
CA THR A 63 -8.34 -0.62 -17.02
C THR A 63 -6.93 -0.12 -16.74
N LEU A 64 -6.10 -0.92 -16.05
CA LEU A 64 -4.73 -0.54 -15.74
C LEU A 64 -3.85 -0.61 -17.00
N PRO A 65 -3.03 0.42 -17.26
CA PRO A 65 -2.18 0.47 -18.45
C PRO A 65 -1.14 -0.66 -18.50
N ASP A 66 -0.60 -0.90 -19.68
CA ASP A 66 0.50 -1.84 -19.87
C ASP A 66 1.83 -1.19 -19.45
N ALA A 67 2.60 -1.90 -18.62
CA ALA A 67 3.91 -1.45 -18.18
C ALA A 67 4.93 -1.40 -19.33
N ARG A 68 4.68 -2.12 -20.43
CA ARG A 68 5.55 -2.10 -21.63
C ARG A 68 5.67 -0.71 -22.26
N GLU A 69 4.64 0.14 -22.12
CA GLU A 69 4.66 1.52 -22.59
C GLU A 69 5.82 2.35 -22.00
N LEU A 70 6.33 1.96 -20.81
CA LEU A 70 7.45 2.64 -20.18
C LEU A 70 8.78 2.47 -20.91
N LYS A 71 8.94 1.45 -21.77
CA LYS A 71 10.17 1.25 -22.55
C LYS A 71 10.35 2.28 -23.66
N GLU A 72 9.25 2.85 -24.13
CA GLU A 72 9.23 3.78 -25.27
C GLU A 72 8.83 5.20 -24.85
N VAL A 73 8.91 5.49 -23.54
CA VAL A 73 8.54 6.79 -22.99
C VAL A 73 9.33 7.91 -23.67
N ARG A 74 8.57 8.87 -24.21
CA ARG A 74 9.12 10.13 -24.71
C ARG A 74 8.88 11.23 -23.70
N TYR A 75 9.97 11.78 -23.20
CA TYR A 75 9.92 12.88 -22.25
C TYR A 75 9.61 14.21 -22.94
N GLN A 76 8.77 15.02 -22.30
CA GLN A 76 8.61 16.43 -22.68
C GLN A 76 9.88 17.18 -22.28
N VAL A 77 10.63 17.67 -23.27
CA VAL A 77 11.84 18.48 -23.09
C VAL A 77 11.54 19.93 -23.52
N PRO A 78 12.11 20.94 -22.84
CA PRO A 78 11.87 22.32 -23.20
C PRO A 78 12.63 22.72 -24.48
N LEU A 79 12.08 23.67 -25.21
CA LEU A 79 12.76 24.32 -26.33
C LEU A 79 13.83 25.27 -25.77
N ARG A 80 15.07 25.14 -26.23
CA ARG A 80 16.19 26.00 -25.84
C ARG A 80 16.60 26.90 -26.99
N ILE A 81 16.68 28.19 -26.70
CA ILE A 81 17.22 29.20 -27.61
C ILE A 81 18.64 29.49 -27.13
N LEU A 82 19.61 29.20 -27.97
CA LEU A 82 21.04 29.34 -27.68
C LEU A 82 21.66 30.41 -28.59
N THR A 83 22.70 31.07 -28.11
CA THR A 83 23.59 31.87 -28.96
C THR A 83 24.44 30.96 -29.87
N ARG A 84 25.13 31.54 -30.85
CA ARG A 84 26.07 30.80 -31.72
C ARG A 84 27.20 30.11 -30.93
N ASP A 85 27.59 30.67 -29.79
CA ASP A 85 28.58 30.10 -28.85
C ASP A 85 27.94 29.20 -27.76
N SER A 86 26.72 28.69 -28.00
CA SER A 86 26.01 27.73 -27.14
C SER A 86 25.62 28.24 -25.73
N LYS A 87 25.56 29.56 -25.52
CA LYS A 87 25.04 30.13 -24.28
C LYS A 87 23.52 30.17 -24.30
N LEU A 88 22.89 29.81 -23.18
CA LEU A 88 21.43 29.80 -23.05
C LEU A 88 20.89 31.24 -23.04
N ILE A 89 20.02 31.56 -24.00
CA ILE A 89 19.27 32.82 -24.06
C ILE A 89 17.95 32.65 -23.33
N ALA A 90 17.17 31.63 -23.72
CA ALA A 90 15.85 31.37 -23.16
C ALA A 90 15.49 29.89 -23.23
N GLU A 91 14.63 29.46 -22.31
CA GLU A 91 14.06 28.12 -22.28
C GLU A 91 12.52 28.22 -22.25
N ILE A 92 11.86 27.63 -23.26
CA ILE A 92 10.41 27.66 -23.45
C ILE A 92 9.84 26.26 -23.19
N GLY A 93 8.85 26.17 -22.31
CA GLY A 93 8.20 24.93 -21.93
C GLY A 93 7.92 24.91 -20.43
N THR A 94 6.83 24.29 -19.97
CA THR A 94 6.42 24.38 -18.56
C THR A 94 7.33 23.58 -17.61
N GLN A 95 8.07 22.61 -18.13
CA GLN A 95 8.94 21.70 -17.37
C GLN A 95 10.39 21.78 -17.86
N LYS A 96 11.33 21.92 -16.93
CA LYS A 96 12.75 21.72 -17.22
C LYS A 96 13.04 20.22 -17.15
N ARG A 97 13.64 19.65 -18.18
CA ARG A 97 14.02 18.23 -18.20
C ARG A 97 15.25 18.02 -19.07
N ILE A 98 16.17 17.20 -18.56
CA ILE A 98 17.35 16.73 -19.27
C ILE A 98 17.36 15.21 -19.10
N PRO A 99 16.78 14.45 -20.05
CA PRO A 99 16.72 12.99 -19.95
C PRO A 99 18.12 12.37 -19.92
N LEU A 100 18.32 11.38 -19.06
CA LEU A 100 19.53 10.57 -18.96
C LEU A 100 19.19 9.10 -19.13
N ASP A 101 20.02 8.38 -19.88
CA ASP A 101 20.07 6.94 -19.80
C ASP A 101 20.69 6.51 -18.47
N TYR A 102 20.38 5.29 -18.01
CA TYR A 102 20.89 4.79 -16.73
C TYR A 102 22.43 4.87 -16.63
N THR A 103 23.13 4.58 -17.73
CA THR A 103 24.60 4.61 -17.81
C THR A 103 25.20 6.00 -17.66
N GLN A 104 24.40 7.06 -17.85
CA GLN A 104 24.82 8.45 -17.69
C GLN A 104 24.57 8.98 -16.27
N ILE A 105 23.86 8.20 -15.43
CA ILE A 105 23.55 8.58 -14.06
C ILE A 105 24.75 8.21 -13.18
N PRO A 106 25.37 9.17 -12.47
CA PRO A 106 26.49 8.88 -11.58
C PRO A 106 26.08 7.88 -10.50
N GLU A 107 26.97 6.93 -10.20
CA GLU A 107 26.71 5.91 -9.17
C GLU A 107 26.36 6.54 -7.81
N ARG A 108 27.01 7.65 -7.45
CA ARG A 108 26.73 8.39 -6.22
C ARG A 108 25.29 8.93 -6.16
N MET A 109 24.72 9.35 -7.29
CA MET A 109 23.31 9.76 -7.34
C MET A 109 22.38 8.56 -7.10
N THR A 110 22.68 7.42 -7.74
CA THR A 110 21.95 6.17 -7.54
C THR A 110 21.97 5.74 -6.07
N GLN A 111 23.15 5.73 -5.45
CA GLN A 111 23.32 5.41 -4.03
C GLN A 111 22.55 6.38 -3.12
N ALA A 112 22.66 7.70 -3.36
CA ALA A 112 21.98 8.71 -2.57
C ALA A 112 20.44 8.55 -2.61
N ILE A 113 19.87 8.32 -3.79
CA ILE A 113 18.42 8.14 -3.95
C ILE A 113 17.93 6.85 -3.33
N ILE A 114 18.65 5.74 -3.54
CA ILE A 114 18.28 4.45 -2.94
C ILE A 114 18.33 4.56 -1.41
N ALA A 115 19.38 5.17 -0.85
CA ALA A 115 19.49 5.36 0.59
C ALA A 115 18.37 6.25 1.17
N ALA A 116 17.93 7.27 0.43
CA ALA A 116 16.90 8.19 0.89
C ALA A 116 15.46 7.65 0.73
N GLU A 117 15.18 6.95 -0.37
CA GLU A 117 13.82 6.60 -0.79
C GLU A 117 13.49 5.12 -0.64
N ASP A 118 14.45 4.21 -0.87
CA ASP A 118 14.19 2.78 -0.99
C ASP A 118 15.46 1.92 -0.84
N GLU A 119 15.93 1.77 0.41
CA GLU A 119 17.21 1.09 0.74
C GLU A 119 17.31 -0.34 0.18
N ASN A 120 16.18 -1.03 0.05
CA ASN A 120 16.11 -2.40 -0.41
C ASN A 120 15.78 -2.52 -1.90
N PHE A 121 15.88 -1.43 -2.68
CA PHE A 121 15.39 -1.33 -4.06
C PHE A 121 15.77 -2.53 -4.94
N PHE A 122 17.04 -2.97 -4.91
CA PHE A 122 17.50 -4.07 -5.75
C PHE A 122 17.04 -5.46 -5.29
N SER A 123 16.55 -5.60 -4.06
CA SER A 123 16.21 -6.91 -3.47
C SER A 123 14.73 -7.27 -3.59
N HIS A 124 13.83 -6.28 -3.60
CA HIS A 124 12.40 -6.53 -3.58
C HIS A 124 11.79 -6.51 -5.00
N PRO A 125 10.68 -7.21 -5.27
CA PRO A 125 10.03 -7.25 -6.58
C PRO A 125 9.09 -6.04 -6.78
N GLY A 126 9.61 -4.82 -6.60
CA GLY A 126 8.86 -3.56 -6.75
C GLY A 126 7.97 -3.15 -5.59
N VAL A 127 7.70 -4.04 -4.64
CA VAL A 127 6.99 -3.71 -3.40
C VAL A 127 7.78 -4.27 -2.22
N ASP A 128 7.93 -3.49 -1.16
CA ASP A 128 8.54 -3.93 0.11
C ASP A 128 7.45 -4.22 1.15
N PRO A 129 7.12 -5.51 1.42
CA PRO A 129 6.11 -5.87 2.41
C PRO A 129 6.47 -5.42 3.83
N LYS A 130 7.77 -5.42 4.19
CA LYS A 130 8.23 -4.98 5.52
C LYS A 130 8.04 -3.48 5.66
N GLY A 131 8.43 -2.71 4.64
CA GLY A 131 8.22 -1.27 4.56
C GLY A 131 6.75 -0.87 4.62
N LEU A 132 5.88 -1.58 3.89
CA LEU A 132 4.43 -1.38 3.94
C LEU A 132 3.82 -1.71 5.30
N ALA A 133 4.18 -2.87 5.88
CA ALA A 133 3.68 -3.28 7.19
C ALA A 133 4.10 -2.31 8.29
N ARG A 134 5.37 -1.86 8.26
CA ARG A 134 5.90 -0.83 9.17
C ARG A 134 5.13 0.49 9.03
N ALA A 135 4.90 0.95 7.81
CA ALA A 135 4.18 2.20 7.56
C ALA A 135 2.71 2.11 8.01
N LEU A 136 2.05 0.97 7.78
CA LEU A 136 0.69 0.72 8.24
C LEU A 136 0.61 0.66 9.77
N TYR A 137 1.54 -0.05 10.41
CA TYR A 137 1.61 -0.13 11.87
C TYR A 137 1.80 1.25 12.51
N GLN A 138 2.70 2.08 11.95
CA GLN A 138 2.90 3.46 12.42
C GLN A 138 1.65 4.32 12.24
N LEU A 139 0.94 4.19 11.11
CA LEU A 139 -0.30 4.92 10.88
C LEU A 139 -1.38 4.53 11.91
N ILE A 140 -1.53 3.24 12.20
CA ILE A 140 -2.53 2.75 13.15
C ILE A 140 -2.18 3.18 14.58
N THR A 141 -0.91 3.13 14.96
CA THR A 141 -0.46 3.41 16.34
C THR A 141 -0.32 4.91 16.63
N THR A 142 0.09 5.71 15.65
CA THR A 142 0.35 7.15 15.85
C THR A 142 -0.71 8.06 15.26
N GLY A 143 -1.61 7.54 14.43
CA GLY A 143 -2.60 8.34 13.68
C GLY A 143 -2.00 9.17 12.54
N GLU A 144 -0.66 9.19 12.41
CA GLU A 144 0.06 10.02 11.45
C GLU A 144 0.90 9.17 10.50
N LYS A 145 1.00 9.62 9.26
CA LYS A 145 1.88 9.00 8.27
C LYS A 145 3.31 9.53 8.43
N LYS A 146 4.13 8.83 9.22
CA LYS A 146 5.53 9.24 9.51
C LYS A 146 6.58 8.66 8.56
N SER A 147 6.34 7.47 8.00
CA SER A 147 7.28 6.79 7.09
C SER A 147 6.78 6.70 5.65
N GLY A 148 7.74 6.73 4.72
CA GLY A 148 7.53 6.39 3.32
C GLY A 148 7.39 4.88 3.18
N GLY A 149 6.15 4.38 3.06
CA GLY A 149 5.88 2.97 2.76
C GLY A 149 5.79 2.67 1.26
N SER A 150 6.39 3.51 0.40
CA SER A 150 6.32 3.34 -1.07
C SER A 150 7.71 3.15 -1.61
N THR A 151 7.93 2.10 -2.39
CA THR A 151 9.18 1.82 -3.10
C THR A 151 9.33 2.74 -4.31
N ILE A 152 10.54 2.84 -4.88
CA ILE A 152 10.81 3.60 -6.11
C ILE A 152 9.89 3.14 -7.24
N THR A 153 9.69 1.83 -7.42
CA THR A 153 8.82 1.28 -8.47
C THR A 153 7.36 1.69 -8.30
N MET A 154 6.84 1.71 -7.06
CA MET A 154 5.48 2.21 -6.79
C MET A 154 5.36 3.71 -7.12
N GLN A 155 6.43 4.48 -6.89
CA GLN A 155 6.47 5.89 -7.27
C GLN A 155 6.55 6.08 -8.79
N VAL A 156 7.26 5.23 -9.53
CA VAL A 156 7.23 5.21 -11.00
C VAL A 156 5.81 4.95 -11.49
N ALA A 157 5.13 3.90 -10.99
CA ALA A 157 3.74 3.62 -11.32
C ALA A 157 2.83 4.83 -11.09
N ARG A 158 2.96 5.48 -9.92
CA ARG A 158 2.21 6.69 -9.58
C ARG A 158 2.47 7.83 -10.55
N ASN A 159 3.73 8.11 -10.85
CA ASN A 159 4.14 9.31 -11.60
C ASN A 159 3.85 9.22 -13.10
N PHE A 160 3.71 8.00 -13.66
CA PHE A 160 3.43 7.79 -15.08
C PHE A 160 1.96 7.51 -15.36
N PHE A 161 1.28 6.73 -14.52
CA PHE A 161 -0.01 6.16 -14.87
C PHE A 161 -1.18 6.65 -14.03
N LEU A 162 -0.95 7.19 -12.84
CA LEU A 162 -2.01 7.44 -11.88
C LEU A 162 -2.24 8.93 -11.64
N THR A 163 -3.50 9.34 -11.70
CA THR A 163 -3.94 10.67 -11.25
C THR A 163 -4.16 10.65 -9.73
N ARG A 164 -4.34 11.81 -9.11
CA ARG A 164 -4.47 11.95 -7.63
C ARG A 164 -5.83 11.53 -7.06
N GLU A 165 -6.75 11.04 -7.87
CA GLU A 165 -8.11 10.68 -7.45
C GLU A 165 -8.12 9.46 -6.50
N LYS A 166 -8.99 9.49 -5.48
CA LYS A 166 -9.22 8.42 -4.47
C LYS A 166 -7.95 7.70 -3.98
N THR A 167 -7.35 8.22 -2.92
CA THR A 167 -6.03 7.82 -2.40
C THR A 167 -5.86 6.32 -2.10
N PHE A 168 -6.89 5.63 -1.60
CA PHE A 168 -6.82 4.19 -1.28
C PHE A 168 -6.78 3.30 -2.53
N LEU A 169 -7.71 3.50 -3.48
CA LEU A 169 -7.74 2.74 -4.73
C LEU A 169 -6.47 3.02 -5.55
N ARG A 170 -6.06 4.29 -5.60
CA ARG A 170 -4.78 4.68 -6.20
C ARG A 170 -3.61 3.92 -5.58
N LYS A 171 -3.60 3.74 -4.25
CA LYS A 171 -2.52 3.01 -3.57
C LYS A 171 -2.49 1.53 -3.93
N LEU A 172 -3.66 0.90 -4.06
CA LEU A 172 -3.75 -0.48 -4.55
C LEU A 172 -3.25 -0.59 -6.00
N ASN A 173 -3.65 0.36 -6.86
CA ASN A 173 -3.19 0.43 -8.25
C ASN A 173 -1.66 0.63 -8.33
N GLU A 174 -1.05 1.43 -7.45
CA GLU A 174 0.41 1.56 -7.35
C GLU A 174 1.10 0.20 -7.10
N ILE A 175 0.56 -0.60 -6.16
CA ILE A 175 1.11 -1.93 -5.83
C ILE A 175 1.02 -2.86 -7.04
N VAL A 176 -0.16 -2.96 -7.65
CA VAL A 176 -0.39 -3.85 -8.79
C VAL A 176 0.46 -3.43 -10.00
N LEU A 177 0.51 -2.13 -10.31
CA LEU A 177 1.34 -1.63 -11.40
C LEU A 177 2.83 -1.80 -11.12
N ALA A 178 3.29 -1.63 -9.87
CA ALA A 178 4.69 -1.86 -9.53
C ALA A 178 5.12 -3.30 -9.83
N LEU A 179 4.27 -4.28 -9.48
CA LEU A 179 4.52 -5.69 -9.83
C LEU A 179 4.54 -5.91 -11.35
N LYS A 180 3.62 -5.28 -12.09
CA LYS A 180 3.61 -5.35 -13.57
C LYS A 180 4.89 -4.73 -14.16
N ILE A 181 5.36 -3.61 -13.61
CA ILE A 181 6.57 -2.91 -14.08
C ILE A 181 7.81 -3.78 -13.88
N GLU A 182 8.01 -4.36 -12.70
CA GLU A 182 9.16 -5.23 -12.40
C GLU A 182 9.21 -6.48 -13.26
N HIS A 183 8.06 -6.96 -13.72
CA HIS A 183 8.00 -8.10 -14.62
C HIS A 183 8.41 -7.74 -16.06
N GLN A 184 8.33 -6.46 -16.45
CA GLN A 184 8.61 -6.02 -17.82
C GLN A 184 9.94 -5.26 -17.96
N LEU A 185 10.39 -4.60 -16.89
CA LEU A 185 11.56 -3.73 -16.85
C LEU A 185 12.56 -4.19 -15.77
N THR A 186 13.83 -3.98 -16.05
CA THR A 186 14.94 -4.21 -15.13
C THR A 186 15.07 -3.08 -14.11
N LYS A 187 15.74 -3.35 -12.98
CA LYS A 187 16.01 -2.34 -11.93
C LYS A 187 16.69 -1.07 -12.45
N PRO A 188 17.73 -1.15 -13.30
CA PRO A 188 18.31 0.03 -13.95
C PRO A 188 17.31 0.87 -14.76
N GLU A 189 16.47 0.23 -15.57
CA GLU A 189 15.45 0.93 -16.37
C GLU A 189 14.42 1.64 -15.48
N ILE A 190 13.94 0.96 -14.44
CA ILE A 190 12.99 1.52 -13.46
C ILE A 190 13.60 2.73 -12.76
N LEU A 191 14.86 2.62 -12.32
CA LEU A 191 15.54 3.71 -11.64
C LEU A 191 15.78 4.90 -12.58
N ALA A 192 16.14 4.67 -13.84
CA ALA A 192 16.25 5.74 -14.83
C ALA A 192 14.91 6.43 -15.08
N LEU A 193 13.80 5.69 -15.19
CA LEU A 193 12.46 6.27 -15.31
C LEU A 193 12.11 7.14 -14.10
N TYR A 194 12.41 6.66 -12.89
CA TYR A 194 12.21 7.43 -11.67
C TYR A 194 13.02 8.73 -11.70
N LEU A 195 14.33 8.63 -11.89
CA LEU A 195 15.28 9.75 -11.83
C LEU A 195 15.07 10.80 -12.94
N ASN A 196 14.43 10.46 -14.05
CA ASN A 196 14.06 11.40 -15.11
C ASN A 196 12.67 12.04 -14.94
N LYS A 197 11.78 11.41 -14.16
CA LYS A 197 10.38 11.83 -14.03
C LYS A 197 10.11 12.63 -12.76
N ILE A 198 10.80 12.33 -11.67
CA ILE A 198 10.52 12.94 -10.36
C ILE A 198 10.56 14.46 -10.40
N PHE A 199 9.61 15.10 -9.73
CA PHE A 199 9.61 16.55 -9.57
C PHE A 199 10.48 16.95 -8.39
N LEU A 200 11.44 17.83 -8.62
CA LEU A 200 12.46 18.23 -7.66
C LEU A 200 12.44 19.74 -7.40
N GLY A 201 11.28 20.39 -7.53
CA GLY A 201 11.15 21.84 -7.30
C GLY A 201 11.61 22.70 -8.47
N HIS A 202 11.33 24.01 -8.45
CA HIS A 202 11.75 24.98 -9.48
C HIS A 202 11.48 24.58 -10.94
N ARG A 203 10.35 23.88 -11.18
CA ARG A 203 9.97 23.29 -12.49
C ARG A 203 10.95 22.23 -13.01
N SER A 204 11.88 21.76 -12.18
CA SER A 204 12.84 20.71 -12.49
C SER A 204 12.20 19.34 -12.38
N TYR A 205 12.14 18.63 -13.50
CA TYR A 205 11.75 17.25 -13.55
C TYR A 205 12.97 16.41 -13.94
N GLY A 206 13.35 15.56 -13.00
CA GLY A 206 14.52 14.70 -13.07
C GLY A 206 15.80 15.34 -12.53
N VAL A 207 16.71 14.48 -12.09
CA VAL A 207 17.91 14.84 -11.33
C VAL A 207 18.89 15.71 -12.10
N ALA A 208 19.03 15.51 -13.41
CA ALA A 208 19.92 16.32 -14.24
C ALA A 208 19.43 17.76 -14.41
N ALA A 209 18.12 17.95 -14.59
CA ALA A 209 17.53 19.28 -14.63
C ALA A 209 17.62 19.99 -13.28
N ALA A 210 17.50 19.23 -12.19
CA ALA A 210 17.69 19.75 -10.84
C ALA A 210 19.15 20.17 -10.59
N ALA A 211 20.14 19.34 -10.95
CA ALA A 211 21.56 19.68 -10.85
C ALA A 211 21.88 21.03 -11.52
N ARG A 212 21.38 21.23 -12.74
CA ARG A 212 21.53 22.51 -13.46
C ARG A 212 20.76 23.66 -12.82
N THR A 213 19.60 23.40 -12.21
CA THR A 213 18.77 24.45 -11.61
C THR A 213 19.28 24.92 -10.25
N TYR A 214 19.75 24.01 -9.39
CA TYR A 214 20.23 24.34 -8.04
C TYR A 214 21.70 24.75 -8.02
N TYR A 215 22.54 24.13 -8.86
CA TYR A 215 24.00 24.29 -8.78
C TYR A 215 24.64 24.83 -10.07
N GLY A 216 23.88 24.92 -11.16
CA GLY A 216 24.43 25.31 -12.46
C GLY A 216 25.38 24.27 -13.07
N LYS A 217 25.48 23.07 -12.48
CA LYS A 217 26.44 22.01 -12.83
C LYS A 217 25.78 20.87 -13.59
N ASN A 218 26.56 20.12 -14.36
CA ASN A 218 26.13 18.79 -14.80
C ASN A 218 26.02 17.86 -13.59
N ILE A 219 25.24 16.78 -13.75
CA ILE A 219 25.00 15.85 -12.65
C ILE A 219 26.28 15.15 -12.17
N ASP A 220 27.22 14.88 -13.07
CA ASP A 220 28.50 14.23 -12.81
C ASP A 220 29.53 15.13 -12.12
N GLU A 221 29.31 16.44 -12.14
CA GLU A 221 30.14 17.45 -11.48
C GLU A 221 29.72 17.72 -10.02
N LEU A 222 28.64 17.08 -9.55
CA LEU A 222 28.14 17.29 -8.20
C LEU A 222 29.03 16.64 -7.14
N THR A 223 29.12 17.33 -6.01
CA THR A 223 29.72 16.85 -4.77
C THR A 223 28.76 15.94 -4.00
N LEU A 224 29.27 15.24 -2.98
CA LEU A 224 28.48 14.27 -2.22
C LEU A 224 27.29 14.92 -1.49
N ASP A 225 27.51 16.09 -0.88
CA ASP A 225 26.49 16.88 -0.21
C ASP A 225 25.43 17.41 -1.19
N GLU A 226 25.83 17.82 -2.40
CA GLU A 226 24.89 18.21 -3.46
C GLU A 226 24.01 17.03 -3.92
N TYR A 227 24.57 15.83 -4.06
CA TYR A 227 23.78 14.62 -4.33
C TYR A 227 22.81 14.29 -3.18
N ALA A 228 23.26 14.38 -1.93
CA ALA A 228 22.44 14.12 -0.75
C ALA A 228 21.28 15.11 -0.65
N MET A 229 21.53 16.39 -0.93
CA MET A 229 20.51 17.42 -0.99
C MET A 229 19.46 17.09 -2.07
N LEU A 230 19.89 16.79 -3.30
CA LEU A 230 18.95 16.42 -4.38
C LEU A 230 18.13 15.17 -4.04
N ALA A 231 18.74 14.18 -3.37
CA ALA A 231 18.05 12.97 -2.92
C ALA A 231 17.01 13.21 -1.81
N GLY A 232 17.14 14.30 -1.05
CA GLY A 232 16.16 14.70 -0.03
C GLY A 232 14.95 15.45 -0.58
N LEU A 233 15.05 16.04 -1.77
CA LEU A 233 13.99 16.87 -2.36
C LEU A 233 12.66 16.12 -2.65
N PRO A 234 12.62 14.85 -3.12
CA PRO A 234 11.36 14.19 -3.46
C PRO A 234 10.33 14.16 -2.33
N LYS A 235 10.80 14.11 -1.08
CA LYS A 235 9.95 14.07 0.12
C LYS A 235 9.19 15.38 0.37
N ALA A 236 9.80 16.53 0.04
CA ALA A 236 9.18 17.84 0.22
C ALA A 236 9.77 18.90 -0.74
N PRO A 237 9.48 18.82 -2.05
CA PRO A 237 10.15 19.60 -3.09
C PRO A 237 9.80 21.11 -3.11
N SER A 238 9.02 21.59 -2.14
CA SER A 238 8.63 22.99 -1.98
C SER A 238 8.85 23.52 -0.56
N ALA A 239 9.44 22.71 0.31
CA ALA A 239 9.77 23.10 1.69
C ALA A 239 11.26 23.46 1.87
N TYR A 240 12.06 23.26 0.83
CA TYR A 240 13.51 23.50 0.77
C TYR A 240 13.83 24.45 -0.39
#